data_AF-A0A4U6T144-F1
#
_entry.id   AF-A0A4U6T144-F1
#
_cell.length_a   1.000
_cell.length_b   1.000
_cell.length_c   1.000
_cell.angle_alpha   90.00
_cell.angle_beta   90.00
_cell.angle_gamma   90.00
#
_symmetry.space_group_name_H-M   'P 1'
#
loop_
_entity.id
_entity.type
_entity.pdbx_description
1 polymer ?
#
loop_
_entity_poly.entity_id
_entity_poly.type
_entity_poly.pdbx_seq_one_letter_code
_entity_poly.pdbx_strand_id
1 'polypeptide(L)'
;MAGKEDLKLLGLLVSPFVIRVRMALSTKGVSYEYVEQDLFNKSELLLKSNPVHKKVPVLIHNGKPLCESLVIVQYVDELFAGPSILPTDLYERATARFWAAFVDDKLCPAWFGIVMAKTEDERAEKVTETSAAIGQMEEAFAQCSKGKAFFGGDSISVGGAVRGKCGGEESGAGGGRGRAVRQ
;
A
#
# COMPACT_ATOMS: atom_id res chain seq x y z
N MET A 1 -25.92 -20.38 -10.32
CA MET A 1 -26.41 -19.26 -9.49
C MET A 1 -25.42 -19.06 -8.35
N ALA A 2 -24.39 -18.23 -8.55
CA ALA A 2 -23.48 -17.89 -7.45
C ALA A 2 -24.28 -17.08 -6.44
N GLY A 3 -24.37 -17.56 -5.19
CA GLY A 3 -25.00 -16.78 -4.12
C GLY A 3 -24.36 -15.40 -4.08
N LYS A 4 -25.17 -14.33 -3.98
CA LYS A 4 -24.65 -12.98 -3.72
C LYS A 4 -23.74 -13.08 -2.49
N GLU A 5 -22.43 -12.89 -2.69
CA GLU A 5 -21.49 -12.89 -1.58
C GLU A 5 -21.85 -11.74 -0.64
N ASP A 6 -22.05 -12.04 0.65
CA ASP A 6 -22.35 -11.02 1.66
C ASP A 6 -21.06 -10.31 2.01
N LEU A 7 -20.88 -9.11 1.47
CA LEU A 7 -19.68 -8.31 1.63
C LEU A 7 -20.02 -6.96 2.26
N LYS A 8 -19.46 -6.70 3.45
CA LYS A 8 -19.63 -5.45 4.17
C LYS A 8 -18.30 -4.80 4.49
N LEU A 9 -18.21 -3.50 4.35
CA LEU A 9 -17.04 -2.71 4.74
C LEU A 9 -17.43 -1.77 5.88
N LEU A 10 -16.88 -2.03 7.07
CA LEU A 10 -16.96 -1.10 8.20
C LEU A 10 -15.89 -0.02 8.02
N GLY A 11 -16.28 1.25 8.02
CA GLY A 11 -15.35 2.33 7.73
C GLY A 11 -15.78 3.69 8.24
N LEU A 12 -14.82 4.62 8.26
CA LEU A 12 -15.05 6.05 8.36
C LEU A 12 -14.72 6.65 6.99
N LEU A 13 -15.60 7.49 6.44
CA LEU A 13 -15.49 7.95 5.05
C LEU A 13 -14.15 8.62 4.73
N VAL A 14 -13.62 9.40 5.68
CA VAL A 14 -12.39 10.20 5.54
C VAL A 14 -11.11 9.43 5.87
N SER A 15 -11.22 8.15 6.27
CA SER A 15 -10.05 7.36 6.65
C SER A 15 -9.26 6.90 5.41
N PRO A 16 -7.96 7.22 5.28
CA PRO A 16 -7.14 6.79 4.14
C PRO A 16 -7.04 5.26 4.05
N PHE A 17 -7.03 4.56 5.19
CA PHE A 17 -7.01 3.10 5.23
C PHE A 17 -8.31 2.48 4.68
N VAL A 18 -9.44 3.14 4.91
CA VAL A 18 -10.75 2.71 4.36
C VAL A 18 -10.82 3.03 2.88
N ILE A 19 -10.39 4.23 2.46
CA ILE A 19 -10.34 4.62 1.04
C ILE A 19 -9.53 3.61 0.23
N ARG A 20 -8.38 3.15 0.75
CA ARG A 20 -7.56 2.11 0.13
C ARG A 20 -8.35 0.83 -0.20
N VAL A 21 -9.14 0.33 0.74
CA VAL A 21 -9.99 -0.87 0.54
C VAL A 21 -11.11 -0.58 -0.46
N ARG A 22 -11.73 0.61 -0.39
CA ARG A 22 -12.78 1.01 -1.34
C ARG A 22 -12.24 1.07 -2.77
N MET A 23 -11.04 1.59 -2.96
CA MET A 23 -10.36 1.60 -4.26
C MET A 23 -10.11 0.17 -4.77
N ALA A 24 -9.61 -0.73 -3.92
CA ALA A 24 -9.39 -2.13 -4.30
C ALA A 24 -10.69 -2.81 -4.76
N LEU A 25 -11.77 -2.67 -3.99
CA LEU A 25 -13.09 -3.21 -4.34
C LEU A 25 -13.64 -2.59 -5.64
N SER A 26 -13.44 -1.28 -5.83
CA SER A 26 -13.83 -0.58 -7.06
C SER A 26 -13.04 -1.07 -8.28
N THR A 27 -11.73 -1.29 -8.14
CA THR A 27 -10.88 -1.82 -9.23
C THR A 27 -11.32 -3.21 -9.67
N LYS A 28 -11.79 -4.04 -8.72
CA LYS A 28 -12.35 -5.37 -9.00
C LYS A 28 -13.82 -5.34 -9.46
N GLY A 29 -14.48 -4.19 -9.43
CA GLY A 29 -15.91 -4.07 -9.77
C GLY A 29 -16.84 -4.79 -8.78
N VAL A 30 -16.43 -4.96 -7.52
CA VAL A 30 -17.17 -5.71 -6.51
C VAL A 30 -18.10 -4.78 -5.74
N SER A 31 -19.39 -5.12 -5.69
CA SER A 31 -20.37 -4.43 -4.85
C SER A 31 -20.27 -4.87 -3.39
N TYR A 32 -20.41 -3.92 -2.46
CA TYR A 32 -20.40 -4.18 -1.02
C TYR A 32 -21.37 -3.25 -0.30
N GLU A 33 -21.83 -3.65 0.88
CA GLU A 33 -22.51 -2.78 1.83
C GLU A 33 -21.47 -1.94 2.59
N TYR A 34 -21.62 -0.61 2.59
CA TYR A 34 -20.76 0.26 3.40
C TYR A 34 -21.47 0.63 4.70
N VAL A 35 -20.80 0.41 5.82
CA VAL A 35 -21.36 0.70 7.15
C VAL A 35 -20.45 1.73 7.84
N GLU A 36 -20.93 2.98 7.88
CA GLU A 36 -20.23 4.08 8.55
C GLU A 36 -20.04 3.76 10.05
N GLN A 37 -18.86 4.08 10.57
CA GLN A 37 -18.50 3.88 11.97
C GLN A 37 -18.15 5.20 12.63
N ASP A 38 -18.73 5.43 13.81
CA ASP A 38 -18.27 6.44 14.73
C ASP A 38 -17.05 5.90 15.50
N LEU A 39 -15.90 6.57 15.40
CA LEU A 39 -14.66 6.16 16.07
C LEU A 39 -14.56 6.67 17.51
N PHE A 40 -15.38 7.66 17.89
CA PHE A 40 -15.53 8.14 19.27
C PHE A 40 -16.52 7.28 20.04
N ASN A 41 -17.58 6.79 19.38
CA ASN A 41 -18.55 5.85 19.93
C ASN A 41 -18.65 4.57 19.08
N LYS A 42 -17.70 3.65 19.29
CA LYS A 42 -17.53 2.45 18.45
C LYS A 42 -18.70 1.49 18.59
N SER A 43 -19.26 1.08 17.45
CA SER A 43 -20.36 0.10 17.42
C SER A 43 -19.95 -1.27 17.98
N GLU A 44 -20.91 -2.01 18.52
CA GLU A 44 -20.68 -3.40 18.94
C GLU A 44 -20.19 -4.27 17.78
N LEU A 45 -20.68 -4.03 16.56
CA LEU A 45 -20.27 -4.74 15.37
C LEU A 45 -18.77 -4.57 15.14
N LEU A 46 -18.25 -3.34 15.18
CA LEU A 46 -16.82 -3.07 15.05
C LEU A 46 -16.01 -3.73 16.17
N LEU A 47 -16.47 -3.63 17.42
CA LEU A 47 -15.77 -4.20 18.57
C LEU A 47 -15.71 -5.74 18.52
N LYS A 48 -16.77 -6.39 18.02
CA LYS A 48 -16.81 -7.84 17.81
C LYS A 48 -15.97 -8.27 16.61
N SER A 49 -15.96 -7.48 15.53
CA SER A 49 -15.24 -7.83 14.30
C SER A 49 -13.74 -7.54 14.36
N ASN A 50 -13.29 -6.54 15.13
CA ASN A 50 -11.88 -6.23 15.37
C ASN A 50 -11.61 -6.03 16.88
N PRO A 51 -11.64 -7.10 17.70
CA PRO A 51 -11.48 -6.99 19.15
C PRO A 51 -10.08 -6.53 19.57
N VAL A 52 -9.06 -6.80 18.74
CA VAL A 52 -7.65 -6.51 19.02
C VAL A 52 -7.37 -5.02 18.90
N HIS A 53 -7.65 -4.41 17.74
CA HIS A 53 -7.30 -3.03 17.48
C HIS A 53 -8.49 -2.07 17.59
N LYS A 54 -9.73 -2.56 17.42
CA LYS A 54 -10.94 -1.75 17.44
C LYS A 54 -10.86 -0.59 16.44
N LYS A 55 -10.24 -0.84 15.27
CA LYS A 55 -9.96 0.12 14.20
C LYS A 55 -10.69 -0.28 12.93
N VAL A 56 -10.92 0.71 12.06
CA VAL A 56 -11.36 0.53 10.68
C VAL A 56 -10.17 0.67 9.72
N PRO A 57 -10.20 0.06 8.52
CA PRO A 57 -11.29 -0.73 7.94
C PRO A 57 -11.42 -2.13 8.54
N VAL A 58 -12.64 -2.67 8.48
CA VAL A 58 -12.90 -4.10 8.64
C VAL A 58 -13.77 -4.56 7.47
N LEU A 59 -13.29 -5.55 6.70
CA LEU A 59 -14.05 -6.19 5.64
C LEU A 59 -14.69 -7.46 6.21
N ILE A 60 -16.02 -7.56 6.17
CA ILE A 60 -16.74 -8.78 6.55
C ILE A 60 -17.16 -9.48 5.27
N HIS A 61 -16.59 -10.65 5.02
CA HIS A 61 -16.95 -11.48 3.87
C HIS A 61 -17.60 -12.77 4.35
N ASN A 62 -18.88 -12.97 4.01
CA ASN A 62 -19.69 -14.11 4.44
C ASN A 62 -19.65 -14.31 5.96
N GLY A 63 -19.83 -13.21 6.70
CA GLY A 63 -19.79 -13.18 8.18
C GLY A 63 -18.40 -13.28 8.80
N LYS A 64 -17.31 -13.41 8.01
CA LYS A 64 -15.94 -13.52 8.51
C LYS A 64 -15.22 -12.16 8.42
N PRO A 65 -14.80 -11.56 9.54
CA PRO A 65 -14.10 -10.27 9.53
C PRO A 65 -12.63 -10.42 9.16
N LEU A 66 -12.13 -9.51 8.32
CA LEU A 66 -10.72 -9.27 8.03
C LEU A 66 -10.37 -7.82 8.39
N CYS A 67 -9.23 -7.65 9.05
CA CYS A 67 -8.69 -6.36 9.51
C CYS A 67 -7.42 -6.01 8.74
N GLU A 68 -6.90 -4.80 8.96
CA GLU A 68 -5.71 -4.24 8.32
C GLU A 68 -5.87 -3.98 6.83
N SER A 69 -5.81 -2.71 6.43
CA SER A 69 -6.13 -2.30 5.05
C SER A 69 -5.29 -2.99 3.98
N LEU A 70 -3.98 -3.19 4.21
CA LEU A 70 -3.10 -3.88 3.25
C LEU A 70 -3.41 -5.37 3.14
N VAL A 71 -3.76 -6.02 4.26
CA VAL A 71 -4.18 -7.42 4.29
C VAL A 71 -5.50 -7.58 3.53
N ILE A 72 -6.46 -6.67 3.77
CA ILE A 72 -7.74 -6.66 3.07
C ILE A 72 -7.54 -6.44 1.55
N VAL A 73 -6.66 -5.51 1.14
CA VAL A 73 -6.36 -5.28 -0.29
C VAL A 73 -5.79 -6.53 -0.93
N GLN A 74 -4.84 -7.20 -0.28
CA GLN A 74 -4.28 -8.45 -0.80
C GLN A 74 -5.36 -9.53 -0.92
N TYR A 75 -6.21 -9.68 0.11
CA TYR A 75 -7.32 -10.62 0.09
C TYR A 75 -8.28 -10.37 -1.08
N VAL A 76 -8.65 -9.10 -1.31
CA VAL A 76 -9.49 -8.68 -2.44
C VAL A 76 -8.80 -8.95 -3.77
N ASP A 77 -7.49 -8.72 -3.86
CA ASP A 77 -6.73 -8.94 -5.08
C ASP A 77 -6.66 -10.41 -5.49
N GLU A 78 -6.50 -11.30 -4.51
CA GLU A 78 -6.39 -12.74 -4.70
C GLU A 78 -7.74 -13.43 -4.89
N LEU A 79 -8.80 -12.94 -4.22
CA LEU A 79 -10.12 -13.55 -4.25
C LEU A 79 -10.91 -13.20 -5.52
N PHE A 80 -10.93 -11.92 -5.89
CA PHE A 80 -11.83 -11.43 -6.93
C PHE A 80 -11.13 -11.35 -8.29
N ALA A 81 -11.82 -11.84 -9.32
CA ALA A 81 -11.41 -11.66 -10.70
C ALA A 81 -11.38 -10.17 -11.09
N GLY A 82 -10.56 -9.83 -12.08
CA GLY A 82 -10.40 -8.46 -12.56
C GLY A 82 -8.93 -8.03 -12.61
N PRO A 83 -8.65 -6.74 -12.82
CA PRO A 83 -7.30 -6.21 -12.86
C PRO A 83 -6.52 -6.56 -11.59
N SER A 84 -5.24 -6.92 -11.75
CA SER A 84 -4.33 -7.16 -10.62
C SER A 84 -4.00 -5.83 -9.95
N ILE A 85 -4.16 -5.76 -8.63
CA ILE A 85 -3.82 -4.59 -7.82
C ILE A 85 -2.33 -4.62 -7.47
N LEU A 86 -1.80 -5.80 -7.16
CA LEU A 86 -0.38 -6.00 -6.92
C LEU A 86 0.34 -6.48 -8.20
N PRO A 87 1.63 -6.14 -8.37
CA PRO A 87 2.45 -6.70 -9.44
C PRO A 87 2.49 -8.23 -9.41
N THR A 88 2.63 -8.86 -10.57
CA THR A 88 2.77 -10.31 -10.71
C THR A 88 4.19 -10.79 -10.41
N ASP A 89 5.20 -9.99 -10.76
CA ASP A 89 6.60 -10.27 -10.43
C ASP A 89 6.83 -10.23 -8.91
N LEU A 90 7.60 -11.19 -8.41
CA LEU A 90 7.84 -11.37 -6.98
C LEU A 90 8.61 -10.20 -6.35
N TYR A 91 9.61 -9.69 -7.05
CA TYR A 91 10.44 -8.59 -6.57
C TYR A 91 9.67 -7.26 -6.62
N GLU A 92 8.95 -7.01 -7.73
CA GLU A 92 8.12 -5.82 -7.86
C GLU A 92 7.00 -5.83 -6.80
N ARG A 93 6.38 -6.99 -6.52
CA ARG A 93 5.39 -7.15 -5.45
C ARG A 93 5.96 -6.92 -4.06
N ALA A 94 7.16 -7.43 -3.77
CA ALA A 94 7.83 -7.19 -2.49
C ALA A 94 8.15 -5.70 -2.30
N THR A 95 8.65 -5.05 -3.36
CA THR A 95 8.95 -3.61 -3.36
C THR A 95 7.69 -2.77 -3.14
N ALA A 96 6.59 -3.16 -3.80
CA ALA A 96 5.29 -2.54 -3.60
C ALA A 96 4.81 -2.60 -2.15
N ARG A 97 4.93 -3.78 -1.52
CA ARG A 97 4.58 -3.98 -0.10
C ARG A 97 5.46 -3.16 0.83
N PHE A 98 6.75 -3.06 0.54
CA PHE A 98 7.69 -2.23 1.30
C PHE A 98 7.25 -0.75 1.30
N TRP A 99 6.97 -0.18 0.13
CA TRP A 99 6.55 1.21 0.03
C TRP A 99 5.16 1.46 0.65
N ALA A 100 4.26 0.49 0.56
CA ALA A 100 2.97 0.57 1.23
C ALA A 100 3.13 0.60 2.77
N ALA A 101 4.01 -0.23 3.32
CA ALA A 101 4.34 -0.22 4.74
C ALA A 101 5.04 1.09 5.16
N PHE A 102 5.96 1.60 4.33
CA PHE A 102 6.60 2.90 4.56
C PHE A 102 5.58 4.03 4.67
N VAL A 103 4.57 4.05 3.79
CA VAL A 103 3.47 5.03 3.87
C VAL A 103 2.72 4.92 5.19
N ASP A 104 2.38 3.70 5.61
CA ASP A 104 1.64 3.46 6.86
C ASP A 104 2.45 3.81 8.12
N ASP A 105 3.77 3.57 8.09
CA ASP A 105 4.66 3.74 9.25
C ASP A 105 5.27 5.14 9.37
N LYS A 106 5.44 5.85 8.25
CA LYS A 106 6.13 7.16 8.21
C LYS A 106 5.21 8.28 7.78
N LEU A 107 4.55 8.15 6.64
CA LEU A 107 3.78 9.25 6.06
C LEU A 107 2.45 9.46 6.80
N CYS A 108 1.66 8.41 7.01
CA CYS A 108 0.37 8.53 7.66
C CYS A 108 0.46 9.09 9.09
N PRO A 109 1.36 8.62 9.97
CA PRO A 109 1.49 9.16 11.33
C PRO A 109 1.92 10.63 11.33
N ALA A 110 2.87 11.02 10.46
CA ALA A 110 3.32 12.40 10.33
C ALA A 110 2.16 13.31 9.86
N TRP A 111 1.43 12.88 8.82
CA TRP A 111 0.27 13.62 8.30
C TRP A 111 -0.85 13.77 9.33
N PHE A 112 -1.23 12.68 10.01
CA PHE A 112 -2.20 12.76 11.11
C PHE A 112 -1.71 13.65 12.25
N GLY A 113 -0.40 13.66 12.51
CA GLY A 113 0.24 14.57 13.45
C GLY A 113 -0.01 16.03 13.12
N ILE A 114 0.06 16.44 11.84
CA ILE A 114 -0.24 17.82 11.42
C ILE A 114 -1.69 18.19 11.75
N VAL A 115 -2.64 17.30 11.44
CA VAL A 115 -4.08 17.55 11.62
C VAL A 115 -4.45 17.60 13.10
N MET A 116 -3.80 16.78 13.92
CA MET A 116 -4.10 16.62 15.35
C MET A 116 -3.23 17.49 16.26
N ALA A 117 -2.23 18.21 15.71
CA ALA A 117 -1.33 19.06 16.47
C ALA A 117 -2.09 20.13 17.25
N LYS A 118 -1.70 20.31 18.52
CA LYS A 118 -2.33 21.29 19.42
C LYS A 118 -1.60 22.63 19.39
N THR A 119 -0.34 22.63 18.99
CA THR A 119 0.52 23.81 18.93
C THR A 119 1.10 24.01 17.52
N GLU A 120 1.54 25.23 17.23
CA GLU A 120 2.22 25.53 15.97
C GLU A 120 3.58 24.83 15.88
N ASP A 121 4.30 24.69 16.98
CA ASP A 121 5.59 24.00 17.03
C ASP A 121 5.44 22.50 16.73
N GLU A 122 4.47 21.82 17.35
CA GLU A 122 4.14 20.41 17.04
C GLU A 122 3.75 20.24 15.57
N ARG A 123 2.95 21.19 15.05
CA ARG A 123 2.55 21.19 13.64
C ARG A 123 3.76 21.36 12.72
N ALA A 124 4.67 22.29 13.03
CA ALA A 124 5.87 22.55 12.22
C ALA A 124 6.82 21.35 12.18
N GLU A 125 7.00 20.66 13.32
CA GLU A 125 7.76 19.41 13.38
C GLU A 125 7.12 18.34 12.47
N LYS A 126 5.80 18.15 12.57
CA LYS A 126 5.08 17.16 11.74
C LYS A 126 5.02 17.52 10.27
N VAL A 127 5.00 18.80 9.92
CA VAL A 127 5.17 19.27 8.54
C VAL A 127 6.55 18.87 8.03
N THR A 128 7.60 19.09 8.81
CA THR A 128 8.98 18.74 8.43
C THR A 128 9.13 17.23 8.23
N GLU A 129 8.60 16.41 9.15
CA GLU A 129 8.58 14.94 9.00
C GLU A 129 7.81 14.49 7.76
N THR A 130 6.65 15.09 7.51
CA THR A 130 5.81 14.79 6.34
C THR A 130 6.54 15.16 5.04
N SER A 131 7.16 16.33 4.98
CA SER A 131 7.94 16.75 3.82
C SER A 131 9.12 15.82 3.54
N ALA A 132 9.82 15.36 4.59
CA ALA A 132 10.91 14.39 4.44
C ALA A 132 10.40 13.03 3.91
N ALA A 133 9.27 12.53 4.44
CA ALA A 133 8.67 11.30 3.96
C ALA A 133 8.18 11.39 2.50
N ILE A 134 7.59 12.55 2.11
CA ILE A 134 7.20 12.83 0.73
C ILE A 134 8.43 12.84 -0.19
N GLY A 135 9.52 13.51 0.19
CA GLY A 135 10.75 13.53 -0.61
C GLY A 135 11.32 12.13 -0.86
N GLN A 136 11.29 11.25 0.13
CA GLN A 136 11.69 9.84 -0.04
C GLN A 136 10.76 9.09 -1.00
N MET A 137 9.46 9.37 -0.96
CA MET A 137 8.50 8.78 -1.90
C MET A 137 8.65 9.31 -3.32
N GLU A 138 9.01 10.58 -3.51
CA GLU A 138 9.27 11.16 -4.84
C GLU A 138 10.49 10.50 -5.49
N GLU A 139 11.56 10.31 -4.72
CA GLU A 139 12.74 9.58 -5.20
C GLU A 139 12.38 8.13 -5.58
N ALA A 140 11.60 7.47 -4.72
CA ALA A 140 11.07 6.15 -5.03
C ALA A 140 10.24 6.15 -6.32
N PHE A 141 9.33 7.11 -6.48
CA PHE A 141 8.49 7.23 -7.66
C PHE A 141 9.32 7.41 -8.93
N ALA A 142 10.35 8.26 -8.89
CA ALA A 142 11.25 8.47 -10.02
C ALA A 142 11.96 7.15 -10.44
N GLN A 143 12.34 6.33 -9.46
CA GLN A 143 12.99 5.03 -9.71
C GLN A 143 12.00 3.95 -10.18
N CYS A 144 10.78 3.97 -9.63
CA CYS A 144 9.74 2.97 -9.84
C CYS A 144 8.93 3.15 -11.13
N SER A 145 8.57 4.40 -11.43
CA SER A 145 7.63 4.73 -12.50
C SER A 145 8.20 4.46 -13.89
N LYS A 146 9.53 4.37 -14.03
CA LYS A 146 10.22 4.25 -15.32
C LYS A 146 9.76 5.35 -16.31
N GLY A 147 9.39 6.53 -15.79
CA GLY A 147 8.87 7.67 -16.58
C GLY A 147 7.37 7.64 -16.88
N LYS A 148 6.61 6.74 -16.25
CA LYS A 148 5.16 6.56 -16.48
C LYS A 148 4.32 7.22 -15.37
N ALA A 149 3.00 7.22 -15.55
CA ALA A 149 2.07 7.98 -14.71
C ALA A 149 1.84 7.40 -13.29
N PHE A 150 2.15 6.13 -13.06
CA PHE A 150 1.89 5.46 -11.78
C PHE A 150 3.13 4.76 -11.23
N PHE A 151 3.13 4.47 -9.93
CA PHE A 151 4.15 3.62 -9.32
C PHE A 151 4.25 2.27 -10.06
N GLY A 152 3.11 1.67 -10.42
CA GLY A 152 3.03 0.46 -11.26
C GLY A 152 3.42 0.61 -12.74
N GLY A 153 3.86 1.78 -13.17
CA GLY A 153 4.00 2.09 -14.57
C GLY A 153 2.67 2.54 -15.20
N ASP A 154 2.00 1.64 -15.93
CA ASP A 154 0.82 1.96 -16.76
C ASP A 154 -0.52 1.84 -16.00
N SER A 155 -0.54 1.25 -14.80
CA SER A 155 -1.76 1.01 -14.03
C SER A 155 -1.66 1.52 -12.60
N ILE A 156 -2.82 1.81 -12.00
CA ILE A 156 -2.98 2.11 -10.57
C ILE A 156 -2.72 0.81 -9.80
N SER A 157 -1.45 0.44 -9.64
CA SER A 157 -1.03 -0.62 -8.72
C SER A 157 -0.49 -0.01 -7.45
N VAL A 158 -0.62 -0.75 -6.34
CA VAL A 158 0.05 -0.39 -5.10
C VAL A 158 1.55 -0.63 -5.32
N GLY A 159 2.32 0.45 -5.37
CA GLY A 159 3.78 0.43 -5.43
C GLY A 159 4.40 0.00 -6.76
N GLY A 160 5.66 0.39 -6.94
CA GLY A 160 6.42 0.21 -8.17
C GLY A 160 7.81 -0.32 -7.89
N ALA A 161 8.50 -0.79 -8.92
CA ALA A 161 9.78 -1.48 -8.77
C ALA A 161 10.98 -0.52 -8.80
N VAL A 162 11.64 -0.33 -7.65
CA VAL A 162 12.96 0.32 -7.59
C VAL A 162 14.01 -0.67 -8.08
N ARG A 163 14.68 -0.39 -9.21
CA ARG A 163 15.90 -1.11 -9.56
C ARG A 163 17.09 -0.32 -9.05
N GLY A 164 17.64 -0.72 -7.91
CA GLY A 164 18.87 -0.15 -7.36
C GLY A 164 19.97 -0.20 -8.41
N LYS A 165 20.51 0.96 -8.76
CA LYS A 165 21.72 1.06 -9.58
C LYS A 165 22.89 0.65 -8.67
N CYS A 166 23.12 -0.66 -8.53
CA CYS A 166 24.38 -1.15 -7.96
C CYS A 166 25.49 -0.75 -8.94
N GLY A 167 26.12 0.40 -8.66
CA GLY A 167 27.34 0.83 -9.31
C GLY A 167 28.47 -0.11 -8.91
N GLY A 168 28.94 -0.89 -9.86
CA GLY A 168 30.31 -1.38 -9.92
C GLY A 168 30.92 -0.77 -11.17
N GLU A 169 31.70 0.30 -11.00
CA GLU A 169 32.70 0.71 -11.98
C GLU A 169 33.70 -0.44 -12.14
N GLU A 170 33.67 -1.15 -13.27
CA GLU A 170 34.88 -1.81 -13.77
C GLU A 170 35.50 -0.90 -14.83
N SER A 171 36.28 0.06 -14.33
CA SER A 171 37.27 0.76 -15.13
C SER A 171 38.54 -0.08 -15.24
N GLY A 172 38.77 -0.65 -16.41
CA GLY A 172 40.06 -0.52 -17.08
C GLY A 172 41.13 -1.59 -16.88
N ALA A 173 41.47 -2.18 -18.04
CA ALA A 173 42.83 -2.43 -18.53
C ALA A 173 43.56 -3.72 -18.11
N GLY A 174 44.03 -4.43 -19.13
CA GLY A 174 45.24 -5.24 -19.02
C GLY A 174 45.22 -6.49 -19.86
N GLY A 175 45.81 -6.43 -21.06
CA GLY A 175 45.86 -7.54 -22.00
C GLY A 175 46.66 -8.74 -21.52
N GLY A 176 46.45 -9.89 -22.16
CA GLY A 176 47.19 -11.09 -21.81
C GLY A 176 46.80 -12.32 -22.59
N ARG A 177 47.37 -12.45 -23.79
CA ARG A 177 47.88 -13.67 -24.46
C ARG A 177 47.18 -15.00 -24.17
N GLY A 178 46.78 -15.64 -25.26
CA GLY A 178 46.17 -16.97 -25.26
C GLY A 178 47.08 -18.09 -24.77
N ARG A 179 46.43 -19.21 -24.49
CA ARG A 179 46.95 -20.55 -24.70
C ARG A 179 45.79 -21.51 -24.89
N ALA A 180 45.86 -22.23 -25.99
CA ALA A 180 45.08 -23.41 -26.26
C ALA A 180 45.37 -24.50 -25.21
N VAL A 181 44.35 -25.25 -24.81
CA VAL A 181 44.44 -26.70 -24.63
C VAL A 181 43.15 -27.30 -25.18
N ARG A 182 43.32 -28.15 -26.20
CA ARG A 182 42.33 -29.12 -26.68
C ARG A 182 42.53 -30.44 -25.91
N GLN A 183 41.45 -31.22 -25.94
CA GLN A 183 41.24 -32.60 -25.49
C GLN A 183 40.87 -32.75 -24.02
#